data_AF-A0A2V5TCR7-F1
#
_entry.id   AF-A0A2V5TCR7-F1
#
_cell.length_a   1.000
_cell.length_b   1.000
_cell.length_c   1.000
_cell.angle_alpha   90.00
_cell.angle_beta   90.00
_cell.angle_gamma   90.00
#
_symmetry.space_group_name_H-M   'P 1'
#
loop_
_entity.id
_entity.type
_entity.pdbx_description
1 polymer ?
#
loop_
_entity_poly.entity_id
_entity_poly.type
_entity_poly.pdbx_seq_one_letter_code
_entity_poly.pdbx_strand_id
1 'polypeptide(L)'
;TFPDLSKKFAFQPYLDLPKRVPEARFELAMNIRANDPERTRLARRGWHLLDPHCVARAPGVYRQFIGGAVGEFTAIKGVDVLWRTGWLSDRAAAFLALGRPVITEDTGAARYLPDESGFEFVNDIGEAAEAVKEVLGNWPHWSKHSRDCAVEVFDSAKNLRKIVDL
;
A
#
# COMPACT_ATOMS: atom_id res chain seq x y z
N THR A 1 -3.50 -30.22 -1.38
CA THR A 1 -3.92 -29.24 -2.40
C THR A 1 -3.09 -27.98 -2.21
N PHE A 2 -2.57 -27.38 -3.27
CA PHE A 2 -1.81 -26.12 -3.14
C PHE A 2 -2.77 -24.97 -2.78
N PRO A 3 -2.41 -24.10 -1.82
CA PRO A 3 -3.24 -22.94 -1.47
C PRO A 3 -3.32 -21.94 -2.63
N ASP A 4 -4.45 -21.25 -2.78
CA ASP A 4 -4.57 -20.11 -3.70
C ASP A 4 -3.82 -18.90 -3.10
N LEU A 5 -2.64 -18.61 -3.64
CA LEU A 5 -1.80 -17.49 -3.22
C LEU A 5 -1.95 -16.27 -4.15
N SER A 6 -3.02 -16.21 -4.94
CA SER A 6 -3.28 -15.09 -5.83
C SER A 6 -3.58 -13.81 -5.04
N LYS A 7 -3.27 -12.66 -5.65
CA LYS A 7 -3.60 -11.35 -5.07
C LYS A 7 -5.10 -11.16 -4.91
N LYS A 8 -5.92 -11.79 -5.77
CA LYS A 8 -7.39 -11.77 -5.64
C LYS A 8 -7.83 -12.44 -4.34
N PHE A 9 -7.26 -13.61 -4.02
CA PHE A 9 -7.55 -14.32 -2.79
C PHE A 9 -7.09 -13.53 -1.56
N ALA A 10 -5.86 -13.01 -1.58
CA ALA A 10 -5.31 -12.20 -0.48
C ALA A 10 -6.11 -10.92 -0.20
N PHE A 11 -6.68 -10.28 -1.22
CA PHE A 11 -7.46 -9.06 -1.05
C PHE A 11 -8.90 -9.32 -0.55
N GLN A 12 -9.39 -10.56 -0.66
CA GLN A 12 -10.76 -10.93 -0.34
C GLN A 12 -11.18 -10.57 1.12
N PRO A 13 -10.35 -10.79 2.16
CA PRO A 13 -10.66 -10.40 3.54
C PRO A 13 -10.84 -8.90 3.75
N TYR A 14 -10.24 -8.06 2.89
CA TYR A 14 -10.21 -6.61 3.04
C TYR A 14 -11.29 -5.89 2.22
N LEU A 15 -12.15 -6.62 1.50
CA LEU A 15 -13.11 -6.00 0.58
C LEU A 15 -14.14 -5.09 1.24
N ASP A 16 -14.43 -5.28 2.53
CA ASP A 16 -15.35 -4.43 3.29
C ASP A 16 -14.62 -3.31 4.08
N LEU A 17 -13.31 -3.10 3.86
CA LEU A 17 -12.54 -2.04 4.51
C LEU A 17 -13.16 -0.63 4.31
N PRO A 18 -13.65 -0.24 3.12
CA PRO A 18 -14.31 1.06 2.94
C PRO A 18 -15.56 1.25 3.79
N LYS A 19 -16.27 0.16 4.16
CA LYS A 19 -17.43 0.25 5.06
C LYS A 19 -17.03 0.45 6.51
N ARG A 20 -15.83 0.02 6.90
CA ARG A 20 -15.32 0.17 8.27
C ARG A 20 -14.74 1.55 8.54
N VAL A 21 -14.34 2.26 7.50
CA VAL A 21 -13.74 3.60 7.57
C VAL A 21 -14.41 4.53 6.54
N PRO A 22 -15.70 4.88 6.74
CA PRO A 22 -16.49 5.67 5.77
C PRO A 22 -15.97 7.09 5.53
N GLU A 23 -15.14 7.62 6.43
CA GLU A 23 -14.46 8.90 6.30
C GLU A 23 -13.30 8.88 5.28
N ALA A 24 -12.83 7.70 4.87
CA ALA A 24 -11.77 7.52 3.89
C ALA A 24 -12.32 7.15 2.51
N ARG A 25 -11.68 7.68 1.46
CA ARG A 25 -11.94 7.28 0.07
C ARG A 25 -10.94 6.24 -0.38
N PHE A 26 -11.41 5.01 -0.63
CA PHE A 26 -10.57 3.91 -1.11
C PHE A 26 -10.61 3.82 -2.64
N GLU A 27 -9.52 4.22 -3.28
CA GLU A 27 -9.38 4.14 -4.73
C GLU A 27 -8.63 2.87 -5.15
N LEU A 28 -9.20 2.14 -6.11
CA LEU A 28 -8.63 0.90 -6.62
C LEU A 28 -8.49 0.98 -8.13
N ALA A 29 -7.28 1.27 -8.59
CA ALA A 29 -6.90 1.28 -9.98
C ALA A 29 -6.55 -0.15 -10.44
N MET A 30 -7.52 -0.86 -11.01
CA MET A 30 -7.34 -2.20 -11.56
C MET A 30 -7.95 -2.31 -12.94
N ASN A 31 -7.26 -3.04 -13.83
CA ASN A 31 -7.73 -3.29 -15.18
C ASN A 31 -8.84 -4.36 -15.17
N ILE A 32 -10.04 -3.94 -14.79
CA ILE A 32 -11.25 -4.76 -14.81
C ILE A 32 -12.08 -4.35 -16.03
N ARG A 33 -12.46 -5.34 -16.85
CA ARG A 33 -13.29 -5.12 -18.06
C ARG A 33 -14.60 -4.43 -17.68
N ALA A 34 -15.07 -3.51 -18.53
CA ALA A 34 -16.26 -2.70 -18.25
C ALA A 34 -17.53 -3.50 -17.91
N ASN A 35 -17.69 -4.69 -18.49
CA ASN A 35 -18.84 -5.59 -18.29
C ASN A 35 -18.61 -6.66 -17.20
N ASP A 36 -17.48 -6.62 -16.49
CA ASP A 36 -17.20 -7.60 -15.44
C ASP A 36 -18.05 -7.31 -14.18
N PRO A 37 -18.81 -8.29 -13.65
CA PRO A 37 -19.64 -8.11 -12.46
C PRO A 37 -18.85 -7.70 -11.21
N GLU A 38 -17.53 -7.96 -11.17
CA GLU A 38 -16.66 -7.52 -10.07
C GLU A 38 -16.65 -6.00 -9.91
N ARG A 39 -16.86 -5.22 -10.99
CA ARG A 39 -16.93 -3.75 -10.88
C ARG A 39 -18.09 -3.33 -9.98
N THR A 40 -19.28 -3.89 -10.23
CA THR A 40 -20.47 -3.63 -9.42
C THR A 40 -20.30 -4.15 -7.99
N ARG A 41 -19.68 -5.33 -7.82
CA ARG A 41 -19.41 -5.93 -6.51
C ARG A 41 -18.53 -5.03 -5.64
N LEU A 42 -17.45 -4.48 -6.20
CA LEU A 42 -16.51 -3.60 -5.51
C LEU A 42 -17.14 -2.24 -5.19
N ALA A 43 -17.86 -1.65 -6.15
CA ALA A 43 -18.57 -0.39 -5.94
C ALA A 43 -19.61 -0.48 -4.82
N ARG A 44 -20.38 -1.58 -4.75
CA ARG A 44 -21.32 -1.84 -3.64
C ARG A 44 -20.64 -1.99 -2.27
N ARG A 45 -19.34 -2.23 -2.24
CA ARG A 45 -18.54 -2.27 -1.02
C ARG A 45 -17.81 -0.96 -0.70
N GLY A 46 -18.04 0.09 -1.48
CA GLY A 46 -17.46 1.42 -1.26
C GLY A 46 -16.11 1.65 -1.95
N TRP A 47 -15.64 0.72 -2.79
CA TRP A 47 -14.41 0.94 -3.57
C TRP A 47 -14.67 1.86 -4.77
N HIS A 48 -13.82 2.87 -4.92
CA HIS A 48 -13.80 3.76 -6.07
C HIS A 48 -12.88 3.20 -7.14
N LEU A 49 -13.46 2.54 -8.15
CA LEU A 49 -12.68 1.95 -9.23
C LEU A 49 -12.19 3.01 -10.21
N LEU A 50 -10.90 2.98 -10.48
CA LEU A 50 -10.24 3.84 -11.46
C LEU A 50 -9.68 2.99 -12.61
N ASP A 51 -9.63 3.59 -13.80
CA ASP A 51 -8.91 2.99 -14.91
C ASP A 51 -7.40 3.20 -14.71
N PRO A 52 -6.60 2.12 -14.58
CA PRO A 52 -5.15 2.25 -14.44
C PRO A 52 -4.50 2.95 -15.65
N HIS A 53 -5.07 2.82 -16.85
CA HIS A 53 -4.58 3.54 -18.03
C HIS A 53 -4.85 5.04 -17.97
N CYS A 54 -5.73 5.53 -17.09
CA CYS A 54 -5.91 6.96 -16.87
C CYS A 54 -4.92 7.50 -15.83
N VAL A 55 -4.71 6.77 -14.73
CA VAL A 55 -3.91 7.25 -13.60
C VAL A 55 -2.43 6.89 -13.67
N ALA A 56 -2.04 5.91 -14.51
CA ALA A 56 -0.67 5.45 -14.65
C ALA A 56 -0.13 5.53 -16.10
N ARG A 57 -0.76 6.32 -16.99
CA ARG A 57 -0.31 6.46 -18.40
C ARG A 57 1.08 7.05 -18.58
N ALA A 58 1.56 7.83 -17.62
CA ALA A 58 2.85 8.50 -17.67
C ALA A 58 3.40 8.71 -16.26
N PRO A 59 4.73 8.75 -16.08
CA PRO A 59 5.34 8.90 -14.75
C PRO A 59 4.84 10.11 -13.96
N GLY A 60 4.67 11.27 -14.61
CA GLY A 60 4.16 12.48 -13.96
C GLY A 60 2.71 12.36 -13.49
N VAL A 61 1.86 11.69 -14.30
CA VAL A 61 0.45 11.43 -13.95
C VAL A 61 0.37 10.46 -12.78
N TYR A 62 1.17 9.39 -12.81
CA TYR A 62 1.24 8.44 -11.72
C TYR A 62 1.72 9.09 -10.41
N ARG A 63 2.78 9.91 -10.48
CA ARG A 63 3.29 10.66 -9.33
C ARG A 63 2.22 11.60 -8.74
N GLN A 64 1.46 12.30 -9.59
CA GLN A 64 0.35 13.15 -9.15
C GLN A 64 -0.75 12.32 -8.48
N PHE A 65 -1.10 11.17 -9.05
CA PHE A 65 -2.10 10.25 -8.51
C PHE A 65 -1.73 9.78 -7.10
N ILE A 66 -0.54 9.19 -6.92
CA ILE A 66 -0.11 8.70 -5.60
C ILE A 66 0.16 9.86 -4.63
N GLY A 67 0.59 11.03 -5.11
CA GLY A 67 0.82 12.22 -4.30
C GLY A 67 -0.45 12.87 -3.75
N GLY A 68 -1.61 12.60 -4.37
CA GLY A 68 -2.92 13.05 -3.92
C GLY A 68 -3.56 12.12 -2.88
N ALA A 69 -3.01 10.94 -2.64
CA ALA A 69 -3.49 10.01 -1.63
C ALA A 69 -2.99 10.38 -0.23
N VAL A 70 -3.72 9.96 0.80
CA VAL A 70 -3.28 10.11 2.21
C VAL A 70 -2.23 9.06 2.58
N GLY A 71 -2.29 7.88 1.97
CA GLY A 71 -1.41 6.71 2.20
C GLY A 71 -1.72 5.59 1.22
N GLU A 72 -0.88 4.55 1.20
CA GLU A 72 -1.12 3.31 0.46
C GLU A 72 -1.80 2.28 1.38
N PHE A 73 -2.73 1.51 0.82
CA PHE A 73 -3.15 0.24 1.40
C PHE A 73 -2.94 -0.89 0.39
N THR A 74 -2.29 -1.98 0.82
CA THR A 74 -2.04 -3.15 -0.04
C THR A 74 -2.09 -4.46 0.73
N ALA A 75 -2.96 -5.38 0.32
CA ALA A 75 -2.80 -6.80 0.62
C ALA A 75 -1.72 -7.44 -0.27
N ILE A 76 -0.88 -8.24 0.34
CA ILE A 76 0.30 -8.90 -0.20
C ILE A 76 -0.06 -10.30 -0.71
N LYS A 77 0.68 -10.83 -1.67
CA LYS A 77 0.47 -12.22 -2.11
C LYS A 77 0.86 -13.16 -0.97
N GLY A 78 0.06 -14.19 -0.73
CA GLY A 78 0.22 -15.04 0.46
C GLY A 78 1.59 -15.70 0.60
N VAL A 79 2.36 -15.87 -0.48
CA VAL A 79 3.73 -16.40 -0.41
C VAL A 79 4.67 -15.54 0.44
N ASP A 80 4.60 -14.21 0.32
CA ASP A 80 5.51 -13.30 1.02
C ASP A 80 5.19 -13.21 2.51
N VAL A 81 3.89 -13.27 2.85
CA VAL A 81 3.40 -13.31 4.23
C VAL A 81 3.75 -14.66 4.87
N LEU A 82 3.42 -15.78 4.22
CA LEU A 82 3.64 -17.13 4.77
C LEU A 82 5.12 -17.45 4.98
N TRP A 83 6.00 -16.96 4.11
CA TRP A 83 7.44 -17.24 4.20
C TRP A 83 8.26 -16.11 4.81
N ARG A 84 7.61 -15.04 5.25
CA ARG A 84 8.26 -13.87 5.86
C ARG A 84 9.46 -13.37 5.05
N THR A 85 9.24 -13.17 3.74
CA THR A 85 10.29 -12.85 2.74
C THR A 85 10.96 -11.50 2.96
N GLY A 86 10.37 -10.63 3.79
CA GLY A 86 10.77 -9.25 3.96
C GLY A 86 10.43 -8.37 2.76
N TRP A 87 9.55 -8.84 1.87
CA TRP A 87 9.21 -8.13 0.64
C TRP A 87 8.49 -6.81 0.91
N LEU A 88 8.95 -5.75 0.24
CA LEU A 88 8.31 -4.44 0.14
C LEU A 88 8.22 -4.05 -1.35
N SER A 89 7.16 -3.33 -1.72
CA SER A 89 6.98 -2.90 -3.11
C SER A 89 7.77 -1.63 -3.45
N ASP A 90 8.14 -1.48 -4.71
CA ASP A 90 8.65 -0.22 -5.27
C ASP A 90 7.63 0.93 -5.11
N ARG A 91 6.34 0.62 -5.22
CA ARG A 91 5.24 1.57 -4.96
C ARG A 91 5.24 2.05 -3.51
N ALA A 92 5.45 1.16 -2.54
CA ALA A 92 5.53 1.54 -1.13
C ALA A 92 6.67 2.53 -0.88
N ALA A 93 7.86 2.25 -1.44
CA ALA A 93 8.98 3.18 -1.38
C ALA A 93 8.65 4.54 -2.04
N ALA A 94 7.91 4.54 -3.16
CA ALA A 94 7.46 5.77 -3.81
C ALA A 94 6.43 6.57 -2.97
N PHE A 95 5.51 5.89 -2.27
CA PHE A 95 4.59 6.53 -1.32
C PHE A 95 5.36 7.18 -0.17
N LEU A 96 6.28 6.44 0.45
CA LEU A 96 7.13 6.98 1.52
C LEU A 96 7.94 8.19 1.08
N ALA A 97 8.52 8.15 -0.14
CA ALA A 97 9.27 9.28 -0.69
C ALA A 97 8.42 10.55 -0.85
N LEU A 98 7.10 10.40 -1.02
CA LEU A 98 6.12 11.50 -1.05
C LEU A 98 5.56 11.84 0.33
N GLY A 99 6.12 11.27 1.41
CA GLY A 99 5.64 11.47 2.77
C GLY A 99 4.25 10.86 2.98
N ARG A 100 3.95 9.74 2.32
CA ARG A 100 2.68 9.03 2.45
C ARG A 100 2.93 7.67 3.11
N PRO A 101 2.29 7.37 4.26
CA PRO A 101 2.46 6.10 4.94
C PRO A 101 1.89 4.93 4.14
N VAL A 102 2.32 3.73 4.50
CA VAL A 102 1.97 2.48 3.82
C VAL A 102 1.39 1.51 4.83
N ILE A 103 0.13 1.12 4.64
CA ILE A 103 -0.55 0.10 5.42
C ILE A 103 -0.53 -1.21 4.61
N THR A 104 0.12 -2.24 5.11
CA THR A 104 0.31 -3.49 4.36
C THR A 104 0.46 -4.71 5.26
N GLU A 105 0.40 -5.92 4.70
CA GLU A 105 0.57 -7.14 5.49
C GLU A 105 2.03 -7.38 5.90
N ASP A 106 2.25 -7.97 7.08
CA ASP A 106 3.59 -8.27 7.59
C ASP A 106 4.26 -9.39 6.79
N THR A 107 5.18 -9.01 5.90
CA THR A 107 6.09 -9.94 5.22
C THR A 107 7.33 -10.24 6.04
N GLY A 108 7.43 -9.77 7.27
CA GLY A 108 8.64 -9.83 8.10
C GLY A 108 9.65 -8.71 7.81
N ALA A 109 9.25 -7.68 7.05
CA ALA A 109 10.10 -6.56 6.68
C ALA A 109 10.41 -5.61 7.85
N ALA A 110 9.54 -5.55 8.88
CA ALA A 110 9.66 -4.63 10.02
C ALA A 110 11.05 -4.64 10.68
N ARG A 111 11.69 -5.82 10.80
CA ARG A 111 13.03 -5.98 11.41
C ARG A 111 14.17 -5.27 10.66
N TYR A 112 13.91 -4.79 9.45
CA TYR A 112 14.90 -4.10 8.60
C TYR A 112 14.58 -2.60 8.43
N LEU A 113 13.53 -2.11 9.10
CA LEU A 113 13.06 -0.74 9.03
C LEU A 113 13.26 -0.05 10.38
N PRO A 114 13.37 1.29 10.42
CA PRO A 114 13.23 2.04 11.66
C PRO A 114 11.90 1.75 12.35
N ASP A 115 11.85 1.86 13.68
CA ASP A 115 10.61 1.66 14.44
C ASP A 115 9.50 2.59 13.92
N GLU A 116 9.82 3.87 13.71
CA GLU A 116 8.93 4.86 13.10
C GLU A 116 9.21 4.98 11.58
N SER A 117 8.89 3.93 10.83
CA SER A 117 9.19 3.84 9.39
C SER A 117 8.11 4.40 8.46
N GLY A 118 6.94 4.75 8.99
CA GLY A 118 5.76 5.09 8.19
C GLY A 118 5.08 3.87 7.54
N PHE A 119 5.56 2.65 7.81
CA PHE A 119 4.82 1.42 7.56
C PHE A 119 3.96 1.06 8.77
N GLU A 120 2.74 0.63 8.51
CA GLU A 120 1.87 -0.02 9.49
C GLU A 120 1.55 -1.43 8.98
N PHE A 121 1.88 -2.43 9.80
CA PHE A 121 1.79 -3.84 9.40
C PHE A 121 0.56 -4.50 10.01
N VAL A 122 -0.34 -4.97 9.15
CA VAL A 122 -1.66 -5.47 9.57
C VAL A 122 -1.88 -6.91 9.15
N ASN A 123 -2.61 -7.67 9.95
CA ASN A 123 -2.86 -9.10 9.72
C ASN A 123 -4.32 -9.39 9.38
N ASP A 124 -5.21 -8.42 9.62
CA ASP A 124 -6.63 -8.54 9.31
C ASP A 124 -7.30 -7.18 9.03
N ILE A 125 -8.58 -7.24 8.65
CA ILE A 125 -9.37 -6.06 8.30
C ILE A 125 -9.65 -5.14 9.50
N GLY A 126 -9.62 -5.66 10.73
CA GLY A 126 -9.75 -4.87 11.95
C GLY A 126 -8.52 -3.99 12.16
N GLU A 127 -7.34 -4.60 12.16
CA GLU A 127 -6.06 -3.89 12.23
C GLU A 127 -5.92 -2.90 11.07
N ALA A 128 -6.30 -3.28 9.85
CA ALA A 128 -6.31 -2.36 8.70
C ALA A 128 -7.23 -1.16 8.90
N ALA A 129 -8.40 -1.34 9.52
CA ALA A 129 -9.33 -0.24 9.77
C ALA A 129 -8.79 0.73 10.83
N GLU A 130 -8.21 0.20 11.92
CA GLU A 130 -7.59 1.05 12.96
C GLU A 130 -6.36 1.78 12.43
N ALA A 131 -5.50 1.11 11.67
CA ALA A 131 -4.35 1.72 10.99
C ALA A 131 -4.76 2.91 10.11
N VAL A 132 -5.83 2.77 9.32
CA VAL A 132 -6.33 3.88 8.49
C VAL A 132 -6.80 5.04 9.37
N LYS A 133 -7.52 4.78 10.46
CA LYS A 133 -7.99 5.83 11.38
C LYS A 133 -6.83 6.55 12.06
N GLU A 134 -5.80 5.82 12.49
CA GLU A 134 -4.60 6.40 13.09
C GLU A 134 -3.85 7.30 12.10
N VAL A 135 -3.70 6.83 10.85
CA VAL A 135 -3.10 7.62 9.78
C VAL A 135 -3.88 8.91 9.53
N LEU A 136 -5.22 8.85 9.51
CA LEU A 136 -6.06 10.04 9.33
C LEU A 136 -6.00 10.98 10.54
N GLY A 137 -5.99 10.43 11.76
CA GLY A 137 -6.00 11.20 13.01
C GLY A 137 -4.69 11.92 13.31
N ASN A 138 -3.56 11.38 12.85
CA ASN A 138 -2.22 11.94 13.10
C ASN A 138 -1.37 12.03 11.82
N TRP A 139 -1.99 12.46 10.72
CA TRP A 139 -1.34 12.48 9.41
C TRP A 139 0.02 13.22 9.37
N PRO A 140 0.23 14.37 10.05
CA PRO A 140 1.53 15.05 10.04
C PRO A 140 2.68 14.20 10.60
N HIS A 141 2.43 13.43 11.66
CA HIS A 141 3.39 12.49 12.23
C HIS A 141 3.72 11.40 11.19
N TRP A 142 2.70 10.70 10.70
CA TRP A 142 2.88 9.64 9.70
C TRP A 142 3.60 10.12 8.45
N SER A 143 3.27 11.32 7.96
CA SER A 143 3.89 11.89 6.77
C SER A 143 5.38 12.17 6.97
N LYS A 144 5.74 12.76 8.12
CA LYS A 144 7.13 13.02 8.48
C LYS A 144 7.94 11.73 8.54
N HIS A 145 7.49 10.74 9.31
CA HIS A 145 8.21 9.47 9.47
C HIS A 145 8.32 8.68 8.17
N SER A 146 7.28 8.73 7.34
CA SER A 146 7.33 8.14 5.99
C SER A 146 8.44 8.75 5.16
N ARG A 147 8.56 10.08 5.16
CA ARG A 147 9.60 10.78 4.39
C ARG A 147 10.99 10.53 4.95
N ASP A 148 11.15 10.55 6.27
CA ASP A 148 12.42 10.29 6.94
C ASP A 148 12.93 8.88 6.61
N CYS A 149 12.06 7.86 6.72
CA CYS A 149 12.34 6.48 6.34
C CYS A 149 12.74 6.34 4.87
N ALA A 150 12.05 7.03 3.95
CA ALA A 150 12.39 7.02 2.53
C ALA A 150 13.83 7.48 2.27
N VAL A 151 14.25 8.58 2.89
CA VAL A 151 15.60 9.14 2.74
C VAL A 151 16.64 8.27 3.45
N GLU A 152 16.30 7.69 4.60
CA GLU A 152 17.22 6.87 5.37
C GLU A 152 17.49 5.51 4.72
N VAL A 153 16.42 4.81 4.31
CA VAL A 153 16.44 3.39 3.92
C VAL A 153 16.43 3.22 2.41
N PHE A 154 15.66 4.04 1.69
CA PHE A 154 15.34 3.81 0.27
C PHE A 154 16.03 4.79 -0.70
N ASP A 155 16.94 5.64 -0.20
CA ASP A 155 17.71 6.55 -1.06
C ASP A 155 18.61 5.75 -2.03
N SER A 156 18.29 5.87 -3.32
CA SER A 156 18.96 5.10 -4.36
C SER A 156 20.42 5.48 -4.53
N ALA A 157 20.79 6.75 -4.37
CA ALA A 157 22.19 7.18 -4.49
C ALA A 157 23.04 6.65 -3.34
N LYS A 158 22.52 6.69 -2.11
CA LYS A 158 23.14 6.11 -0.92
C LYS A 158 23.30 4.60 -1.05
N ASN A 159 22.26 3.90 -1.51
CA ASN A 159 22.28 2.44 -1.61
C ASN A 159 23.14 1.95 -2.78
N LEU A 160 23.08 2.61 -3.94
CA LEU A 160 23.93 2.23 -5.07
C LEU A 160 25.41 2.35 -4.73
N ARG A 161 25.83 3.43 -4.06
CA ARG A 161 27.23 3.59 -3.59
C ARG A 161 27.70 2.40 -2.75
N LYS A 162 26.86 1.96 -1.78
CA LYS A 162 27.16 0.78 -0.96
C LYS A 162 27.20 -0.53 -1.76
N ILE A 163 26.39 -0.67 -2.81
CA ILE A 163 26.32 -1.90 -3.62
C ILE A 163 27.50 -2.00 -4.58
N VAL A 164 27.95 -0.88 -5.13
CA VAL A 164 29.03 -0.84 -6.13
C VAL A 164 30.38 -0.43 -5.55
N ASP A 165 30.53 -0.45 -4.22
CA ASP A 165 31.73 -0.08 -3.47
C ASP A 165 32.31 1.31 -3.85
N LEU A 166 31.41 2.30 -4.00
CA LEU A 166 31.75 3.73 -4.27
C LEU A 166 31.61 4.62 -3.04
#